data_AF-Q8NST8-F1
#
_entry.id   AF-Q8NST8-F1
#
_cell.length_a   1.000
_cell.length_b   1.000
_cell.length_c   1.000
_cell.angle_alpha   90.00
_cell.angle_beta   90.00
_cell.angle_gamma   90.00
#
_symmetry.space_group_name_H-M   'P 1'
#
loop_
_entity.id
_entity.type
_entity.pdbx_description
1 polymer ?
#
loop_
_entity_poly.entity_id
_entity_poly.type
_entity_poly.pdbx_seq_one_letter_code
_entity_poly.pdbx_strand_id
1 'polypeptide(L)'
;MSNLFRTESDVMLATASQVDDINDQVQGELSRLRGVVDSVRGSWAGQAQVSFDSLMNRWNSSARQLQEALASISDNIRHNARSFENTEADNSQAFNAVGAGDGAGLPL
;
A
#
# COMPACT_ATOMS: atom_id res chain seq x y z
N MET A 1 -12.65 23.80 -4.22
CA MET A 1 -12.11 22.90 -3.19
C MET A 1 -12.38 21.43 -3.53
N SER A 2 -13.61 21.04 -3.87
CA SER A 2 -14.00 19.69 -4.36
C SER A 2 -13.05 19.04 -5.41
N ASN A 3 -12.55 19.80 -6.38
CA ASN A 3 -11.66 19.28 -7.42
C ASN A 3 -10.24 18.95 -6.92
N LEU A 4 -9.78 19.61 -5.85
CA LEU A 4 -8.47 19.37 -5.25
C LEU A 4 -8.47 18.02 -4.52
N PHE A 5 -9.51 17.76 -3.72
CA PHE A 5 -9.64 16.50 -2.95
C PHE A 5 -9.86 15.27 -3.82
N ARG A 6 -10.60 15.39 -4.94
CA ARG A 6 -10.67 14.29 -5.93
C ARG A 6 -9.30 13.98 -6.52
N THR A 7 -8.54 15.02 -6.89
CA THR A 7 -7.17 14.86 -7.38
C THR A 7 -6.27 14.19 -6.34
N GLU A 8 -6.41 14.55 -5.06
CA GLU A 8 -5.66 13.90 -3.98
C GLU A 8 -6.03 12.42 -3.82
N SER A 9 -7.32 12.05 -3.83
CA SER A 9 -7.74 10.64 -3.78
C SER A 9 -7.17 9.83 -4.96
N ASP A 10 -7.25 10.38 -6.17
CA ASP A 10 -6.71 9.74 -7.38
C ASP A 10 -5.19 9.51 -7.27
N VAL A 11 -4.45 10.50 -6.75
CA VAL A 11 -3.00 10.38 -6.49
C VAL A 11 -2.71 9.32 -5.43
N MET A 12 -3.52 9.23 -4.37
CA MET A 12 -3.37 8.20 -3.34
C MET A 12 -3.62 6.80 -3.92
N LEU A 13 -4.67 6.61 -4.71
CA LEU A 13 -4.95 5.34 -5.37
C LEU A 13 -3.82 4.93 -6.32
N ALA A 14 -3.31 5.86 -7.12
CA ALA A 14 -2.16 5.62 -7.99
C ALA A 14 -0.91 5.23 -7.18
N THR A 15 -0.67 5.89 -6.04
CA THR A 15 0.44 5.57 -5.15
C THR A 15 0.29 4.17 -4.55
N ALA A 16 -0.91 3.77 -4.13
CA ALA A 16 -1.16 2.43 -3.63
C ALA A 16 -0.89 1.36 -4.70
N SER A 17 -1.33 1.58 -5.93
CA SER A 17 -0.99 0.68 -7.06
C SER A 17 0.51 0.60 -7.29
N GLN A 18 1.23 1.72 -7.19
CA GLN A 18 2.69 1.73 -7.32
C GLN A 18 3.37 0.91 -6.20
N VAL A 19 2.86 0.97 -4.96
CA VAL A 19 3.38 0.16 -3.86
C VAL A 19 3.13 -1.34 -4.10
N ASP A 20 1.98 -1.71 -4.68
CA ASP A 20 1.69 -3.09 -5.07
C ASP A 20 2.67 -3.57 -6.15
N ASP A 21 2.92 -2.75 -7.19
CA ASP A 21 3.89 -3.07 -8.24
C ASP A 21 5.31 -3.26 -7.67
N ILE A 22 5.70 -2.42 -6.70
CA ILE A 22 6.99 -2.56 -6.00
C ILE A 22 7.03 -3.85 -5.19
N ASN A 23 5.93 -4.23 -4.52
CA ASN A 23 5.84 -5.48 -3.78
C ASN A 23 6.05 -6.69 -4.71
N ASP A 24 5.44 -6.69 -5.88
CA ASP A 24 5.61 -7.76 -6.88
C ASP A 24 7.06 -7.82 -7.41
N GLN A 25 7.68 -6.66 -7.65
CA GLN A 25 9.10 -6.59 -8.05
C GLN A 25 10.01 -7.16 -6.95
N VAL A 26 9.78 -6.78 -5.69
CA VAL A 26 10.50 -7.29 -4.53
C VAL A 26 10.34 -8.81 -4.44
N GLN A 27 9.14 -9.35 -4.62
CA GLN A 27 8.91 -10.81 -4.61
C GLN A 27 9.68 -11.53 -5.74
N GLY A 28 9.76 -10.92 -6.91
CA GLY A 28 10.59 -11.41 -8.03
C GLY A 28 12.07 -11.44 -7.68
N GLU A 29 12.60 -10.36 -7.09
CA GLU A 29 14.00 -10.29 -6.65
C GLU A 29 14.32 -11.28 -5.54
N LEU A 30 13.42 -11.42 -4.55
CA LEU A 30 13.55 -12.40 -3.47
C LEU A 30 13.62 -13.83 -4.02
N SER A 31 12.78 -14.15 -5.00
CA SER A 31 12.76 -15.45 -5.68
C SER A 31 14.06 -15.70 -6.46
N ARG A 32 14.56 -14.68 -7.17
CA ARG A 32 15.84 -14.73 -7.88
C ARG A 32 17.01 -14.96 -6.92
N LEU A 33 17.06 -14.23 -5.82
CA LEU A 33 18.13 -14.37 -4.83
C LEU A 33 18.11 -15.76 -4.19
N ARG A 34 16.92 -16.30 -3.89
CA ARG A 34 16.77 -17.68 -3.43
C ARG A 34 17.35 -18.69 -4.42
N GLY A 35 17.08 -18.54 -5.72
CA GLY A 35 17.65 -19.42 -6.74
C GLY A 35 19.18 -19.37 -6.81
N VAL A 36 19.77 -18.17 -6.67
CA VAL A 36 21.24 -18.02 -6.59
C VAL A 36 21.79 -18.73 -5.36
N VAL A 37 21.16 -18.52 -4.20
CA VAL A 37 21.51 -19.14 -2.92
C VAL A 37 21.44 -20.67 -3.00
N ASP A 38 20.37 -21.22 -3.58
CA ASP A 38 20.22 -22.66 -3.78
C ASP A 38 21.27 -23.23 -4.74
N SER A 39 21.67 -22.49 -5.77
CA SER A 39 22.70 -22.93 -6.72
C SER A 39 24.10 -23.07 -6.09
N VAL A 40 24.44 -22.20 -5.14
CA VAL A 40 25.74 -22.23 -4.46
C VAL A 40 25.75 -23.21 -3.28
N ARG A 41 24.59 -23.67 -2.81
CA ARG A 41 24.45 -24.63 -1.71
C ARG A 41 25.24 -25.92 -1.95
N GLY A 42 25.28 -26.40 -3.19
CA GLY A 42 26.04 -27.60 -3.57
C GLY A 42 27.56 -27.45 -3.41
N SER A 43 28.07 -26.22 -3.37
CA SER A 43 29.50 -25.93 -3.19
C SER A 43 29.92 -25.78 -1.73
N TRP A 44 28.98 -25.64 -0.79
CA TRP A 44 29.24 -25.36 0.62
C TRP A 44 28.89 -26.58 1.48
N ALA A 45 29.78 -27.58 1.51
CA ALA A 45 29.58 -28.79 2.31
C ALA A 45 30.14 -28.66 3.75
N GLY A 46 29.49 -29.33 4.72
CA GLY A 46 29.96 -29.43 6.11
C GLY A 46 29.50 -28.26 7.00
N GLN A 47 30.42 -27.66 7.78
CA GLN A 47 30.11 -26.61 8.77
C GLN A 47 29.39 -25.39 8.16
N ALA A 48 29.65 -25.09 6.88
CA ALA A 48 29.04 -23.99 6.14
C ALA A 48 27.53 -24.19 5.89
N GLN A 49 27.06 -25.45 5.90
CA GLN A 49 25.65 -25.77 5.68
C GLN A 49 24.76 -25.21 6.80
N VAL A 50 25.22 -25.28 8.06
CA VAL A 50 24.46 -24.76 9.21
C VAL A 50 24.34 -23.24 9.16
N SER A 51 25.42 -22.54 8.82
CA SER A 51 25.41 -21.09 8.63
C SER A 51 24.51 -20.68 7.47
N PHE A 52 24.50 -21.45 6.39
CA PHE A 52 23.62 -21.25 5.24
C PHE A 52 22.14 -21.44 5.60
N ASP A 53 21.80 -22.52 6.30
CA ASP A 53 20.42 -22.78 6.72
C ASP A 53 19.91 -21.69 7.67
N SER A 54 20.77 -21.20 8.58
CA SER A 54 20.45 -20.04 9.44
C SER A 54 20.23 -18.75 8.63
N LEU A 55 21.10 -18.48 7.64
CA LEU A 55 20.97 -17.34 6.75
C LEU A 55 19.65 -17.40 5.97
N MET A 56 19.30 -18.57 5.41
CA MET A 56 18.07 -18.78 4.65
C MET A 56 16.83 -18.58 5.53
N ASN A 57 16.85 -19.01 6.79
CA ASN A 57 15.76 -18.77 7.73
C ASN A 57 15.57 -17.28 8.03
N ARG A 58 16.67 -16.56 8.31
CA ARG A 58 16.62 -15.10 8.53
C ARG A 58 16.13 -14.37 7.28
N TRP A 59 16.63 -14.77 6.11
CA TRP A 59 16.20 -14.23 4.82
C TRP A 59 14.70 -14.40 4.60
N ASN A 60 14.16 -15.61 4.75
CA ASN A 60 12.74 -15.88 4.61
C ASN A 60 11.89 -15.04 5.59
N SER A 61 12.38 -14.82 6.81
CA SER A 61 11.71 -13.96 7.79
C SER A 61 11.70 -12.49 7.34
N SER A 62 12.85 -11.95 6.93
CA SER A 62 12.95 -10.58 6.42
C SER A 62 12.13 -10.34 5.16
N ALA A 63 12.09 -11.32 4.25
CA ALA A 63 11.25 -11.30 3.06
C ALA A 63 9.76 -11.16 3.39
N ARG A 64 9.25 -11.96 4.34
CA ARG A 64 7.86 -11.88 4.79
C ARG A 64 7.55 -10.54 5.46
N GLN A 65 8.44 -10.07 6.34
CA GLN A 65 8.25 -8.78 7.00
C GLN A 65 8.17 -7.63 5.99
N LEU A 66 9.01 -7.66 4.95
CA LEU A 66 8.98 -6.65 3.89
C LEU A 66 7.66 -6.72 3.10
N GLN A 67 7.20 -7.92 2.73
CA GLN A 67 5.93 -8.11 2.03
C GLN A 67 4.75 -7.61 2.86
N GLU A 68 4.69 -7.97 4.15
CA GLU A 68 3.65 -7.52 5.08
C GLU A 68 3.65 -6.01 5.27
N ALA A 69 4.84 -5.40 5.38
CA ALA A 69 4.97 -3.95 5.50
C ALA A 69 4.47 -3.22 4.24
N LEU A 70 4.86 -3.68 3.04
CA LEU A 70 4.40 -3.10 1.77
C LEU A 70 2.90 -3.24 1.59
N ALA A 71 2.33 -4.43 1.88
CA ALA A 71 0.89 -4.65 1.84
C ALA A 71 0.13 -3.73 2.81
N SER A 72 0.65 -3.57 4.04
CA SER A 72 0.09 -2.65 5.03
C SER A 72 0.14 -1.19 4.56
N ILE A 73 1.22 -0.77 3.91
CA ILE A 73 1.34 0.57 3.33
C ILE A 73 0.27 0.78 2.24
N SER A 74 0.15 -0.15 1.28
CA SER A 74 -0.89 -0.07 0.23
C SER A 74 -2.30 0.02 0.82
N ASP A 75 -2.62 -0.81 1.82
CA ASP A 75 -3.93 -0.81 2.46
C ASP A 75 -4.21 0.50 3.20
N ASN A 76 -3.23 1.01 3.96
CA ASN A 76 -3.35 2.31 4.63
C ASN A 76 -3.58 3.45 3.63
N ILE A 77 -2.88 3.47 2.50
CA ILE A 77 -3.08 4.51 1.47
C ILE A 77 -4.50 4.43 0.91
N ARG A 78 -4.99 3.23 0.57
CA ARG A 78 -6.36 3.02 0.07
C ARG A 78 -7.42 3.39 1.10
N HIS A 79 -7.19 3.05 2.37
CA HIS A 79 -8.08 3.42 3.47
C HIS A 79 -8.19 4.95 3.58
N ASN A 80 -7.06 5.66 3.56
CA ASN A 80 -7.06 7.11 3.62
C ASN A 80 -7.76 7.72 2.39
N ALA A 81 -7.52 7.24 1.17
CA ALA A 81 -8.20 7.71 -0.04
C ALA A 81 -9.73 7.63 0.09
N ARG A 82 -10.27 6.50 0.54
CA ARG A 82 -11.71 6.34 0.80
C ARG A 82 -12.23 7.27 1.90
N SER A 83 -11.44 7.51 2.94
CA SER A 83 -11.79 8.45 4.01
C SER A 83 -11.95 9.88 3.47
N PHE A 84 -11.04 10.31 2.59
CA PHE A 84 -11.15 11.59 1.89
C PHE A 84 -12.40 11.68 1.00
N GLU A 85 -12.72 10.63 0.25
CA GLU A 85 -13.94 10.59 -0.58
C GLU A 85 -15.23 10.68 0.25
N ASN A 86 -15.30 9.95 1.36
CA ASN A 86 -16.45 10.00 2.26
C ASN A 86 -16.62 11.40 2.87
N THR A 87 -15.53 12.02 3.32
CA THR A 87 -15.54 13.38 3.88
C THR A 87 -16.04 14.40 2.85
N GLU A 88 -15.68 14.25 1.57
CA GLU A 88 -16.20 15.09 0.48
C GLU A 88 -17.70 14.88 0.27
N ALA A 89 -18.16 13.62 0.27
CA ALA A 89 -19.58 13.30 0.12
C ALA A 89 -20.40 13.96 1.24
N ASP A 90 -19.96 13.84 2.48
CA ASP A 90 -20.63 14.43 3.65
C ASP A 90 -20.63 15.97 3.59
N ASN A 91 -19.50 16.59 3.26
CA ASN A 91 -19.41 18.05 3.12
C ASN A 91 -20.30 18.57 1.99
N SER A 92 -20.35 17.88 0.85
CA SER A 92 -21.21 18.27 -0.28
C SER A 92 -22.69 18.18 0.06
N GLN A 93 -23.11 17.15 0.80
CA GLN A 93 -24.47 16.99 1.27
C GLN A 93 -24.85 18.09 2.27
N ALA A 94 -23.96 18.41 3.21
CA ALA A 94 -24.17 19.50 4.16
C ALA A 94 -24.31 20.86 3.47
N PHE A 95 -23.46 21.15 2.47
CA PHE A 95 -23.53 22.39 1.71
C PHE A 95 -24.83 22.51 0.91
N ASN A 96 -25.28 21.42 0.27
CA ASN A 96 -26.55 21.38 -0.45
C ASN A 96 -27.75 21.56 0.49
N ALA A 97 -27.70 20.98 1.70
CA ALA A 97 -28.75 21.12 2.70
C ALA A 97 -28.85 22.57 3.23
N VAL A 98 -27.72 23.24 3.46
CA VAL A 98 -27.70 24.65 3.88
C VAL A 98 -28.19 25.58 2.77
N GLY A 99 -27.75 25.36 1.51
CA GLY A 99 -28.20 26.14 0.36
C GLY A 99 -29.70 26.00 0.06
N ALA A 100 -30.31 24.87 0.41
CA ALA A 100 -31.76 24.67 0.32
C ALA A 100 -32.56 25.34 1.45
N GLY A 101 -31.93 25.61 2.60
CA GLY A 101 -32.56 26.23 3.77
C GLY A 101 -32.70 27.75 3.67
N ASP A 102 -31.74 28.44 3.03
CA ASP A 102 -31.72 29.91 2.91
C ASP A 102 -32.60 30.47 1.76
N GLY A 103 -33.20 29.61 0.94
CA GLY A 103 -34.04 30.01 -0.20
C GLY A 103 -35.55 30.15 0.08
N ALA A 104 -36.02 29.81 1.28
CA ALA A 104 -37.45 29.60 1.56
C ALA A 104 -38.14 30.70 2.40
N GLY A 105 -37.54 31.88 2.57
CA GLY A 105 -38.08 32.88 3.50
C GLY A 105 -37.75 34.34 3.22
N LEU A 106 -38.25 34.91 2.12
CA LEU A 106 -38.50 36.35 2.01
C LEU A 106 -39.87 36.63 1.36
N PRO A 107 -40.97 36.64 2.13
CA PRO A 107 -42.19 37.29 1.69
C PRO A 107 -42.05 38.82 1.83
N LEU A 108 -42.35 39.54 0.73
CA LEU A 108 -42.62 40.98 0.70
C LEU A 108 -43.89 41.31 1.49
#